data_AF-A0A2E6QTK3-F1
#
_entry.id   AF-A0A2E6QTK3-F1
#
_cell.length_a   1.000
_cell.length_b   1.000
_cell.length_c   1.000
_cell.angle_alpha   90.00
_cell.angle_beta   90.00
_cell.angle_gamma   90.00
#
_symmetry.space_group_name_H-M   'P 1'
#
loop_
_entity.id
_entity.type
_entity.pdbx_description
1 polymer ?
#
loop_
_entity_poly.entity_id
_entity_poly.type
_entity_poly.pdbx_seq_one_letter_code
_entity_poly.pdbx_strand_id
1 'polypeptide(L)'
;MIIFKTIKKLLLVLLFVPFTCFAQELNDDTITKVVNIESAEVTATPYCDGWEEGYCEGYKDVKGEWALCPITPICPMAKLMKTEYKHGYHRGFKAGMKKAGGK
;
A
#
# COMPACT_ATOMS: atom_id res chain seq x y z
N MET A 1 -13.68 -55.76 -10.68
CA MET A 1 -13.92 -54.30 -10.76
C MET A 1 -13.05 -53.54 -9.74
N ILE A 2 -11.72 -53.62 -9.88
CA ILE A 2 -10.77 -52.96 -8.95
C ILE A 2 -9.74 -52.13 -9.74
N ILE A 3 -9.30 -52.66 -10.89
CA ILE A 3 -8.33 -52.04 -11.82
C ILE A 3 -8.78 -50.67 -12.34
N PHE A 4 -10.08 -50.50 -12.69
CA PHE A 4 -10.60 -49.21 -13.17
C PHE A 4 -10.57 -48.10 -12.10
N LYS A 5 -10.63 -48.46 -10.81
CA LYS A 5 -10.67 -47.51 -9.69
C LYS A 5 -9.27 -47.03 -9.29
N THR A 6 -8.25 -47.86 -9.49
CA THR A 6 -6.84 -47.50 -9.28
C THR A 6 -6.27 -46.64 -10.41
N ILE A 7 -6.68 -46.87 -11.67
CA ILE A 7 -6.24 -46.06 -12.82
C ILE A 7 -6.73 -44.60 -12.71
N LYS A 8 -7.98 -44.36 -12.26
CA LYS A 8 -8.52 -43.00 -12.06
C LYS A 8 -7.79 -42.24 -10.94
N LYS A 9 -7.30 -42.94 -9.91
CA LYS A 9 -6.50 -42.35 -8.84
C LYS A 9 -5.06 -42.08 -9.28
N LEU A 10 -4.49 -42.96 -10.12
CA LEU A 10 -3.14 -42.82 -10.66
C LEU A 10 -3.02 -41.66 -11.68
N LEU A 11 -4.08 -41.43 -12.46
CA LEU A 11 -4.14 -40.31 -13.43
C LEU A 11 -4.21 -38.93 -12.74
N LEU A 12 -4.73 -38.86 -11.51
CA LEU A 12 -4.96 -37.60 -10.79
C LEU A 12 -3.69 -37.10 -10.06
N VAL A 13 -2.73 -38.00 -9.78
CA VAL A 13 -1.47 -37.66 -9.09
C VAL A 13 -0.45 -37.05 -10.06
N LEU A 14 -0.47 -37.41 -11.34
CA LEU A 14 0.47 -36.89 -12.35
C LEU A 14 0.22 -35.43 -12.77
N LEU A 15 -0.97 -34.87 -12.51
CA LEU A 15 -1.28 -33.47 -12.80
C LEU A 15 -0.91 -32.50 -11.65
N PHE A 16 -0.51 -33.01 -10.48
CA PHE A 16 -0.23 -32.19 -9.30
C PHE A 16 1.27 -31.95 -9.02
N VAL A 17 2.18 -32.48 -9.86
CA VAL A 17 3.63 -32.50 -9.59
C VAL A 17 4.49 -31.74 -10.63
N PRO A 18 4.02 -30.64 -11.25
CA PRO A 18 4.97 -29.64 -11.73
C PRO A 18 4.69 -28.20 -11.27
N PHE A 19 3.76 -27.95 -10.34
CA PHE A 19 3.43 -26.57 -9.94
C PHE A 19 4.29 -26.00 -8.80
N THR A 20 5.11 -26.80 -8.10
CA THR A 20 5.91 -26.30 -6.96
C THR A 20 7.38 -26.03 -7.30
N CYS A 21 7.77 -25.98 -8.57
CA CYS A 21 9.16 -25.73 -8.96
C CYS A 21 9.35 -24.53 -9.91
N PHE A 22 8.51 -23.50 -9.82
CA PHE A 22 8.73 -22.25 -10.55
C PHE A 22 8.31 -21.04 -9.71
N ALA A 23 9.08 -20.81 -8.65
CA ALA A 23 9.26 -19.48 -8.10
C ALA A 23 10.68 -19.42 -7.51
N GLN A 24 11.69 -19.38 -8.39
CA GLN A 24 12.91 -18.70 -8.02
C GLN A 24 12.59 -17.21 -8.07
N GLU A 25 12.20 -16.63 -6.93
CA GLU A 25 12.25 -15.18 -6.76
C GLU A 25 13.74 -14.78 -6.72
N LEU A 26 14.23 -14.27 -7.85
CA LEU A 26 15.42 -13.43 -7.88
C LEU A 26 14.95 -12.03 -7.49
N ASN A 27 14.98 -11.72 -6.20
CA ASN A 27 14.81 -10.33 -5.75
C ASN A 27 16.15 -9.61 -5.92
N ASP A 28 16.19 -8.79 -6.97
CA ASP A 28 17.25 -7.88 -7.36
C ASP A 28 17.37 -6.76 -6.30
N ASP A 29 18.24 -6.94 -5.30
CA ASP A 29 18.59 -5.92 -4.29
C ASP A 29 19.50 -4.81 -4.85
N THR A 30 19.46 -4.55 -6.16
CA THR A 30 20.32 -3.56 -6.83
C THR A 30 19.64 -2.23 -7.14
N ILE A 31 18.43 -1.98 -6.61
CA ILE A 31 17.77 -0.66 -6.65
C ILE A 31 17.92 0.07 -5.31
N THR A 32 19.13 0.10 -4.74
CA THR A 32 19.42 0.86 -3.49
C THR A 32 20.56 1.86 -3.66
N LYS A 33 20.92 2.25 -4.90
CA LYS A 33 22.10 3.10 -5.13
C LYS A 33 21.99 4.24 -6.14
N VAL A 34 20.82 4.54 -6.71
CA VAL A 34 20.74 5.62 -7.73
C VAL A 34 19.46 6.46 -7.66
N VAL A 35 19.02 6.85 -6.47
CA VAL A 35 18.13 8.00 -6.31
C VAL A 35 18.56 8.77 -5.05
N ASN A 36 19.67 9.51 -5.16
CA ASN A 36 19.89 10.66 -4.27
C ASN A 36 18.97 11.79 -4.74
N ILE A 37 17.66 11.59 -4.58
CA ILE A 37 16.76 12.71 -4.35
C ILE A 37 16.82 12.89 -2.85
N GLU A 38 17.11 14.11 -2.38
CA GLU A 38 16.82 14.52 -1.02
C GLU A 38 15.31 14.38 -0.80
N SER A 39 14.85 13.14 -0.63
CA SER A 39 13.68 12.86 0.17
C SER A 39 14.08 13.42 1.52
N ALA A 40 13.51 14.57 1.86
CA ALA A 40 13.42 14.94 3.26
C ALA A 40 12.78 13.71 3.91
N GLU A 41 13.61 12.87 4.51
CA GLU A 41 13.19 11.82 5.42
C GLU A 41 12.62 12.59 6.60
N VAL A 42 11.38 13.06 6.42
CA VAL A 42 10.48 13.38 7.49
C VAL A 42 10.42 12.08 8.23
N THR A 43 11.24 11.96 9.28
CA THR A 43 11.24 10.83 10.21
C THR A 43 9.81 10.38 10.35
N ALA A 44 9.48 9.20 9.83
CA ALA A 44 8.10 8.74 9.70
C ALA A 44 7.51 8.69 11.11
N THR A 45 6.76 9.74 11.45
CA THR A 45 6.06 9.82 12.72
C THR A 45 4.64 9.32 12.49
N PRO A 46 4.00 8.72 13.50
CA PRO A 46 2.59 8.33 13.39
C PRO A 46 1.72 9.46 12.86
N TYR A 47 2.01 10.70 13.28
CA TYR A 47 1.38 11.91 12.76
C TYR A 47 1.50 12.07 11.24
N CYS A 48 2.69 11.85 10.68
CA CYS A 48 2.90 12.00 9.25
C CYS A 48 2.28 10.88 8.42
N ASP A 49 2.28 9.65 8.94
CA ASP A 49 1.56 8.53 8.34
C ASP A 49 0.06 8.85 8.26
N GLY A 50 -0.49 9.36 9.37
CA GLY A 50 -1.88 9.81 9.41
C GLY A 50 -2.13 10.96 8.45
N TRP A 51 -1.23 11.95 8.37
CA TRP A 51 -1.36 13.08 7.44
C TRP A 51 -1.47 12.62 5.99
N GLU A 52 -0.59 11.71 5.56
CA GLU A 52 -0.54 11.17 4.21
C GLU A 52 -1.83 10.40 3.88
N GLU A 53 -2.20 9.44 4.72
CA GLU A 53 -3.39 8.62 4.50
C GLU A 53 -4.66 9.47 4.51
N GLY A 54 -4.80 10.34 5.52
CA GLY A 54 -5.93 11.25 5.64
C GLY A 54 -6.06 12.14 4.41
N TYR A 55 -4.96 12.67 3.87
CA TYR A 55 -5.01 13.53 2.69
C TYR A 55 -5.52 12.79 1.45
N CYS A 56 -5.12 11.54 1.25
CA CYS A 56 -5.71 10.74 0.18
C CYS A 56 -7.21 10.50 0.41
N GLU A 57 -7.58 10.04 1.60
CA GLU A 57 -8.98 9.68 1.88
C GLU A 57 -9.92 10.88 1.79
N GLY A 58 -9.50 12.06 2.30
CA GLY A 58 -10.27 13.28 2.15
C GLY A 58 -10.40 13.74 0.68
N TYR A 59 -9.41 13.44 -0.16
CA TYR A 59 -9.54 13.71 -1.60
C TYR A 59 -10.55 12.77 -2.26
N LYS A 60 -10.50 11.47 -1.93
CA LYS A 60 -11.45 10.46 -2.42
C LYS A 60 -12.88 10.69 -1.94
N ASP A 61 -13.08 11.23 -0.73
CA ASP A 61 -14.41 11.59 -0.22
C ASP A 61 -15.13 12.56 -1.19
N VAL A 62 -14.38 13.45 -1.83
CA VAL A 62 -14.91 14.44 -2.79
C VAL A 62 -14.88 13.95 -4.23
N LYS A 63 -13.88 13.14 -4.62
CA LYS A 63 -13.71 12.67 -6.02
C LYS A 63 -14.28 11.28 -6.31
N GLY A 64 -14.69 10.55 -5.28
CA GLY A 64 -15.13 9.16 -5.32
C GLY A 64 -14.06 8.20 -4.77
N GLU A 65 -14.50 7.09 -4.17
CA GLU A 65 -13.65 6.10 -3.50
C GLU A 65 -12.54 5.51 -4.41
N TRP A 66 -12.81 5.43 -5.72
CA TRP A 66 -11.88 4.89 -6.72
C TRP A 66 -10.95 5.95 -7.33
N ALA A 67 -11.01 7.19 -6.86
CA ALA A 67 -10.10 8.23 -7.33
C ALA A 67 -8.66 7.91 -6.91
N LEU A 68 -7.72 8.15 -7.82
CA LEU A 68 -6.30 8.04 -7.51
C LEU A 68 -5.91 9.09 -6.46
N CYS A 69 -5.16 8.65 -5.44
CA CYS A 69 -4.59 9.56 -4.45
C CYS A 69 -3.70 10.59 -5.15
N PRO A 70 -3.90 11.89 -4.94
CA PRO A 70 -2.95 12.90 -5.38
C PRO A 70 -1.65 12.77 -4.59
N ILE A 71 -0.56 13.33 -5.14
CA ILE A 71 0.69 13.47 -4.38
C ILE A 71 0.42 14.27 -3.10
N THR A 72 0.79 13.68 -1.99
CA THR A 72 0.64 14.26 -0.66
C THR A 72 1.66 15.37 -0.44
N PRO A 73 1.23 16.57 0.02
CA PRO A 73 2.15 17.64 0.36
C PRO A 73 2.98 17.25 1.59
N ILE A 74 4.14 17.91 1.76
CA ILE A 74 5.04 17.70 2.90
C ILE A 74 4.25 17.75 4.21
N CYS A 75 4.46 16.72 5.05
CA CYS A 75 3.84 16.61 6.36
C CYS A 75 4.11 17.88 7.18
N PRO A 76 3.07 18.62 7.62
CA PRO A 76 3.26 19.81 8.42
C PRO A 76 3.67 19.41 9.84
N MET A 77 4.41 20.28 10.53
CA MET A 77 4.75 20.03 11.93
C MET A 77 3.49 19.83 12.79
N ALA A 78 3.53 18.79 13.63
CA ALA A 78 2.51 18.52 14.62
C ALA A 78 2.45 19.65 15.67
N LYS A 79 1.24 19.95 16.16
CA LYS A 79 1.09 20.84 17.32
C LYS A 79 1.57 20.10 18.57
N LEU A 80 1.91 20.86 19.63
CA LEU A 80 2.22 20.28 20.94
C LEU A 80 1.13 19.29 21.37
N MET A 81 1.55 18.11 21.83
CA MET A 81 0.66 17.00 22.23
C MET A 81 -0.27 16.46 21.12
N LYS A 82 -0.03 16.78 19.84
CA LYS A 82 -0.81 16.27 18.70
C LYS A 82 0.03 15.47 17.73
N THR A 83 0.86 14.56 18.25
CA THR A 83 1.81 13.74 17.48
C THR A 83 1.27 12.36 17.11
N GLU A 84 0.04 12.04 17.52
CA GLU A 84 -0.61 10.78 17.18
C GLU A 84 -1.12 10.75 15.73
N TYR A 85 -1.21 9.54 15.18
CA TYR A 85 -1.77 9.26 13.86
C TYR A 85 -3.13 9.91 13.62
N LYS A 86 -4.07 9.78 14.56
CA LYS A 86 -5.43 10.35 14.43
C LYS A 86 -5.41 11.87 14.22
N HIS A 87 -4.45 12.56 14.79
CA HIS A 87 -4.29 14.01 14.61
C HIS A 87 -3.76 14.36 13.23
N GLY A 88 -2.83 13.56 12.72
CA GLY A 88 -2.35 13.63 11.35
C GLY A 88 -3.50 13.41 10.37
N TYR A 89 -4.21 12.29 10.53
CA TYR A 89 -5.34 11.88 9.69
C TYR A 89 -6.41 12.94 9.57
N HIS A 90 -6.89 13.48 10.69
CA HIS A 90 -7.92 14.53 10.64
C HIS A 90 -7.46 15.80 9.92
N ARG A 91 -6.18 16.15 10.05
CA ARG A 91 -5.63 17.34 9.39
C ARG A 91 -5.42 17.08 7.90
N GLY A 92 -4.89 15.91 7.56
CA GLY A 92 -4.71 15.42 6.19
C GLY A 92 -6.03 15.39 5.46
N PHE A 93 -7.06 14.76 6.04
CA PHE A 93 -8.41 14.66 5.49
C PHE A 93 -8.98 15.99 5.06
N LYS A 94 -8.96 17.00 5.94
CA LYS A 94 -9.43 18.34 5.61
C LYS A 94 -8.63 18.99 4.48
N ALA A 95 -7.31 18.77 4.45
CA ALA A 95 -6.47 19.29 3.37
C ALA A 95 -6.73 18.57 2.03
N GLY A 96 -6.96 17.25 2.06
CA GLY A 96 -7.34 16.44 0.91
C GLY A 96 -8.68 16.86 0.32
N MET A 97 -9.71 17.02 1.17
CA MET A 97 -11.01 17.54 0.75
C MET A 97 -10.88 18.91 0.09
N LYS A 98 -10.14 19.83 0.72
CA LYS A 98 -9.91 21.16 0.17
C LYS A 98 -9.19 21.10 -1.18
N LYS A 99 -8.19 20.23 -1.35
CA LYS A 99 -7.51 20.01 -2.63
C LYS A 99 -8.46 19.51 -3.71
N ALA A 100 -9.42 18.67 -3.34
CA ALA A 100 -10.44 18.15 -4.24
C ALA A 100 -11.56 19.15 -4.57
N GLY A 101 -11.64 20.28 -3.86
CA GLY A 101 -12.71 21.27 -3.98
C GLY A 101 -13.91 21.00 -3.07
N GLY A 102 -13.76 20.13 -2.07
CA GLY A 102 -14.72 19.95 -0.98
C GLY A 102 -14.70 21.13 0.00
N LYS A 103 -15.76 21.24 0.81
CA LYS A 103 -15.93 22.29 1.82
C LYS A 103 -15.40 21.86 3.18
#